data_AF-A0A9P3ML98-F1
#
_entry.id   AF-A0A9P3ML98-F1
#
_cell.length_a   1.000
_cell.length_b   1.000
_cell.length_c   1.000
_cell.angle_alpha   90.00
_cell.angle_beta   90.00
_cell.angle_gamma   90.00
#
_symmetry.space_group_name_H-M   'P 1'
#
loop_
_entity.id
_entity.type
_entity.pdbx_description
1 polymer ?
#
loop_
_entity_poly.entity_id
_entity_poly.type
_entity_poly.pdbx_seq_one_letter_code
_entity_poly.pdbx_strand_id
1 'polypeptide(L)'
;MGRLKDALLPVKGEANLAVPLLVLIARQRSNIVFEAEGSHIKLLSEHLDRCHLILLQYAQFLTAALSPPTAYAAFMPTLHALSQRFHVPPEAAFLFYRPVLRLFKPSADSPVAWPALAAADGAAGGGGVEEERQQQEEEEDLVLCLGDAAGSAGSVAAAASAGVGGADTADRPVHWRDVVEWVQGMPPAAAWRGLSPPFYLLFWGLTLSDLHVPRQRYEAEMAKQRALLRTLEDVGDSSGSAIQKRKKEKERVQEVLDKLSSELARQQARAEAVQRRLVRDRTRWLSPGAVPDSWRIVPCFLHHCVIPRALMSPEDAVYCAK
;
A
#
# COMPACT_ATOMS: atom_id res chain seq x y z
N MET A 1 2.77 14.47 18.16
CA MET A 1 2.92 14.21 16.72
C MET A 1 3.27 15.47 15.92
N GLY A 2 2.56 16.60 16.09
CA GLY A 2 2.79 17.83 15.29
C GLY A 2 4.24 18.36 15.31
N ARG A 3 4.83 18.60 16.49
CA ARG A 3 6.18 19.18 16.60
C ARG A 3 7.29 18.39 15.90
N LEU A 4 7.20 17.05 15.87
CA LEU A 4 8.17 16.21 15.16
C LEU A 4 7.96 16.27 13.64
N LYS A 5 6.69 16.27 13.19
CA LYS A 5 6.36 16.48 11.78
C LYS A 5 6.91 17.82 11.29
N ASP A 6 6.68 18.88 12.05
CA ASP A 6 7.10 20.25 11.68
C ASP A 6 8.62 20.40 11.62
N ALA A 7 9.37 19.64 12.44
CA ALA A 7 10.84 19.63 12.41
C ALA A 7 11.45 18.80 11.28
N LEU A 8 10.70 17.83 10.73
CA LEU A 8 11.18 16.93 9.67
C LEU A 8 10.81 17.41 8.27
N LEU A 9 9.66 18.10 8.15
CA LEU A 9 9.18 18.63 6.89
C LEU A 9 9.80 20.00 6.63
N PRO A 10 10.02 20.35 5.35
CA PRO A 10 10.62 21.62 5.00
C PRO A 10 9.74 22.77 5.49
N VAL A 11 10.25 23.56 6.43
CA VAL A 11 9.77 24.91 6.73
C VAL A 11 10.46 25.84 5.73
N LYS A 12 9.75 26.82 5.15
CA LYS A 12 10.22 27.70 4.05
C LYS A 12 11.73 27.98 4.10
N GLY A 13 12.50 27.34 3.20
CA GLY A 13 13.96 27.53 3.05
C GLY A 13 14.85 26.46 3.68
N GLU A 14 14.30 25.49 4.42
CA GLU A 14 15.05 24.41 5.08
C GLU A 14 14.97 23.06 4.32
N ALA A 15 15.95 22.19 4.58
CA ALA A 15 16.05 20.89 3.92
C ALA A 15 15.00 19.90 4.45
N ASN A 16 14.35 19.14 3.55
CA ASN A 16 13.47 18.04 3.92
C ASN A 16 14.29 16.91 4.54
N LEU A 17 14.08 16.62 5.83
CA LEU A 17 14.77 15.52 6.52
C LEU A 17 13.91 14.25 6.56
N ALA A 18 12.62 14.35 6.27
CA ALA A 18 11.68 13.24 6.44
C ALA A 18 12.06 12.01 5.60
N VAL A 19 12.26 12.21 4.30
CA VAL A 19 12.59 11.14 3.34
C VAL A 19 14.06 10.70 3.42
N PRO A 20 15.05 11.62 3.50
CA PRO A 20 16.44 11.20 3.67
C PRO A 20 16.62 10.32 4.91
N LEU A 21 15.99 10.66 6.04
CA LEU A 21 16.06 9.84 7.25
C LEU A 21 15.45 8.44 7.02
N LEU A 22 14.32 8.35 6.32
CA LEU A 22 13.68 7.06 5.99
C LEU A 22 14.62 6.17 5.17
N VAL A 23 15.24 6.75 4.13
CA VAL A 23 16.19 6.06 3.25
C VAL A 23 17.43 5.64 4.04
N LEU A 24 17.97 6.50 4.90
CA LEU A 24 19.15 6.20 5.71
C LEU A 24 18.89 5.06 6.70
N ILE A 25 17.72 5.03 7.37
CA ILE A 25 17.36 3.90 8.25
C ILE A 25 17.25 2.61 7.43
N ALA A 26 16.65 2.66 6.24
CA ALA A 26 16.52 1.50 5.37
C ALA A 26 17.88 0.94 4.92
N ARG A 27 18.80 1.83 4.52
CA ARG A 27 20.16 1.47 4.13
C ARG A 27 21.00 0.96 5.30
N GLN A 28 20.89 1.62 6.46
CA GLN A 28 21.58 1.16 7.67
C GLN A 28 21.18 -0.27 7.99
N ARG A 29 19.88 -0.59 7.97
CA ARG A 29 19.39 -1.96 8.19
C ARG A 29 20.12 -3.00 7.33
N SER A 30 20.38 -2.69 6.05
CA SER A 30 21.11 -3.57 5.14
C SER A 30 22.61 -3.62 5.40
N ASN A 31 23.20 -2.50 5.82
CA ASN A 31 24.65 -2.37 6.04
C ASN A 31 25.15 -3.01 7.34
N ILE A 32 24.29 -3.16 8.36
CA ILE A 32 24.67 -3.70 9.68
C ILE A 32 25.41 -5.04 9.58
N VAL A 33 25.03 -5.90 8.64
CA VAL A 33 25.65 -7.22 8.46
C VAL A 33 27.05 -7.11 7.85
N PHE A 34 27.32 -6.08 7.05
CA PHE A 34 28.58 -5.90 6.32
C PHE A 34 29.62 -5.07 7.08
N GLU A 35 29.18 -4.14 7.94
CA GLU A 35 30.07 -3.27 8.74
C GLU A 35 30.61 -3.94 10.02
N ALA A 36 30.24 -5.20 10.22
CA ALA A 36 30.46 -5.95 11.45
C ALA A 36 31.83 -6.64 11.55
N GLU A 37 32.94 -5.92 11.40
CA GLU A 37 34.25 -6.50 11.67
C GLU A 37 34.44 -6.70 13.20
N GLY A 38 34.56 -7.96 13.64
CA GLY A 38 34.88 -8.29 15.04
C GLY A 38 33.74 -8.16 16.06
N SER A 39 32.50 -7.88 15.63
CA SER A 39 31.33 -7.78 16.53
C SER A 39 30.68 -9.15 16.81
N HIS A 40 30.24 -9.39 18.04
CA HIS A 40 29.50 -10.62 18.39
C HIS A 40 28.14 -10.67 17.69
N ILE A 41 27.80 -11.83 17.10
CA ILE A 41 26.55 -12.05 16.34
C ILE A 41 25.31 -11.58 17.12
N LYS A 42 25.26 -11.80 18.44
CA LYS A 42 24.14 -11.38 19.29
C LYS A 42 23.91 -9.87 19.26
N LEU A 43 24.97 -9.07 19.31
CA LEU A 43 24.88 -7.60 19.28
C LEU A 43 24.42 -7.12 17.90
N LEU A 44 24.91 -7.76 16.83
CA LEU A 44 24.50 -7.46 15.46
C LEU A 44 23.02 -7.78 15.24
N SER A 45 22.53 -8.91 15.73
CA SER A 45 21.12 -9.27 15.67
C SER A 45 20.25 -8.25 16.41
N GLU A 46 20.65 -7.83 17.61
CA GLU A 46 19.91 -6.81 18.37
C GLU A 46 19.89 -5.46 17.65
N HIS A 47 21.01 -5.05 17.05
CA HIS A 47 21.09 -3.80 16.30
C HIS A 47 20.24 -3.85 15.02
N LEU A 48 20.26 -4.97 14.30
CA LEU A 48 19.42 -5.22 13.13
C LEU A 48 17.93 -5.14 13.50
N ASP A 49 17.51 -5.84 14.55
CA ASP A 49 16.12 -5.86 15.02
C ASP A 49 15.65 -4.45 15.43
N ARG A 50 16.49 -3.71 16.15
CA ARG A 50 16.18 -2.34 16.56
C ARG A 50 16.08 -1.38 15.37
N CYS A 51 17.01 -1.47 14.42
CA CYS A 51 16.97 -0.65 13.20
C CYS A 51 15.73 -0.98 12.36
N HIS A 52 15.38 -2.27 12.25
CA HIS A 52 14.20 -2.73 11.55
C HIS A 52 12.91 -2.22 12.21
N LEU A 53 12.78 -2.28 13.53
CA LEU A 53 11.63 -1.74 14.25
C LEU A 53 11.48 -0.22 14.04
N ILE A 54 12.59 0.52 14.13
CA ILE A 54 12.61 1.97 13.87
C ILE A 54 12.15 2.26 12.44
N LEU A 55 12.58 1.47 11.46
CA LEU A 55 12.16 1.61 10.06
C LEU A 55 10.63 1.51 9.92
N LEU A 56 10.04 0.45 10.46
CA LEU A 56 8.60 0.22 10.39
C LEU A 56 7.83 1.34 11.09
N GLN A 57 8.25 1.71 12.30
CA GLN A 57 7.60 2.76 13.08
C GLN A 57 7.68 4.12 12.37
N TYR A 58 8.82 4.43 11.76
CA TYR A 58 9.01 5.70 11.07
C TYR A 58 8.21 5.77 9.77
N ALA A 59 8.16 4.69 8.98
CA ALA A 59 7.31 4.61 7.78
C ALA A 59 5.82 4.79 8.13
N GLN A 60 5.36 4.15 9.21
CA GLN A 60 3.99 4.32 9.71
C GLN A 60 3.73 5.75 10.20
N PHE A 61 4.68 6.35 10.94
CA PHE A 61 4.60 7.73 11.36
C PHE A 61 4.45 8.69 10.18
N LEU A 62 5.28 8.55 9.14
CA LEU A 62 5.20 9.41 7.95
C LEU A 62 3.86 9.26 7.24
N THR A 63 3.36 8.05 7.09
CA THR A 63 2.04 7.78 6.48
C THR A 63 0.91 8.44 7.29
N ALA A 64 0.98 8.39 8.62
CA ALA A 64 -0.03 9.00 9.50
C ALA A 64 0.08 10.53 9.61
N ALA A 65 1.31 11.05 9.60
CA ALA A 65 1.60 12.48 9.74
C ALA A 65 1.31 13.27 8.45
N LEU A 66 1.50 12.63 7.29
CA LEU A 66 1.28 13.21 5.95
C LEU A 66 -0.08 12.81 5.39
N SER A 67 -1.14 13.29 6.04
CA SER A 67 -2.52 13.21 5.54
C SER A 67 -2.92 14.54 4.88
N PRO A 68 -3.60 14.54 3.71
CA PRO A 68 -4.10 13.37 2.96
C PRO A 68 -2.97 12.57 2.26
N PRO A 69 -3.21 11.30 1.82
CA PRO A 69 -2.18 10.45 1.22
C PRO A 69 -1.47 11.03 -0.01
N THR A 70 -2.08 11.98 -0.71
CA THR A 70 -1.44 12.73 -1.81
C THR A 70 -0.27 13.58 -1.31
N ALA A 71 -0.34 14.12 -0.09
CA ALA A 71 0.78 14.82 0.54
C ALA A 71 1.96 13.87 0.78
N TYR A 72 1.69 12.65 1.28
CA TYR A 72 2.73 11.61 1.42
C TYR A 72 3.40 11.31 0.08
N ALA A 73 2.60 11.07 -0.97
CA ALA A 73 3.11 10.78 -2.30
C ALA A 73 3.94 11.92 -2.91
N ALA A 74 3.59 13.17 -2.65
CA ALA A 74 4.35 14.33 -3.13
C ALA A 74 5.76 14.43 -2.52
N PHE A 75 5.98 13.91 -1.31
CA PHE A 75 7.31 13.88 -0.69
C PHE A 75 8.11 12.64 -1.08
N MET A 76 7.45 11.53 -1.39
CA MET A 76 8.12 10.26 -1.67
C MET A 76 8.85 10.27 -3.03
N PRO A 77 10.11 9.82 -3.10
CA PRO A 77 10.79 9.60 -4.37
C PRO A 77 10.08 8.54 -5.19
N THR A 78 10.29 8.55 -6.51
CA THR A 78 9.79 7.50 -7.39
C THR A 78 10.35 6.13 -6.97
N LEU A 79 9.58 5.08 -7.26
CA LEU A 79 10.01 3.71 -6.98
C LEU A 79 11.35 3.39 -7.68
N HIS A 80 11.57 3.95 -8.87
CA HIS A 80 12.85 3.89 -9.58
C HIS A 80 14.00 4.50 -8.77
N ALA A 81 13.83 5.72 -8.25
CA ALA A 81 14.86 6.41 -7.48
C ALA A 81 15.20 5.68 -6.18
N LEU A 82 14.19 5.14 -5.47
CA LEU A 82 14.39 4.32 -4.28
C LEU A 82 15.30 3.11 -4.57
N SER A 83 15.07 2.43 -5.69
CA SER A 83 15.86 1.27 -6.10
C SER A 83 17.24 1.64 -6.66
N GLN A 84 17.28 2.42 -7.73
CA GLN A 84 18.50 2.62 -8.53
C GLN A 84 19.45 3.66 -7.92
N ARG A 85 18.92 4.75 -7.36
CA ARG A 85 19.74 5.85 -6.83
C ARG A 85 20.05 5.68 -5.34
N PHE A 86 19.05 5.26 -4.57
CA PHE A 86 19.21 5.13 -3.12
C PHE A 86 19.57 3.70 -2.68
N HIS A 87 19.56 2.73 -3.59
CA HIS A 87 19.88 1.32 -3.31
C HIS A 87 19.08 0.76 -2.13
N VAL A 88 17.81 1.20 -2.00
CA VAL A 88 16.89 0.66 -1.00
C VAL A 88 16.46 -0.73 -1.46
N PRO A 89 16.55 -1.77 -0.60
CA PRO A 89 16.08 -3.10 -0.93
C PRO A 89 14.61 -3.12 -1.36
N PRO A 90 14.20 -4.01 -2.29
CA PRO A 90 12.83 -4.02 -2.82
C PRO A 90 11.76 -4.09 -1.73
N GLU A 91 11.96 -4.90 -0.68
CA GLU A 91 10.98 -5.07 0.38
C GLU A 91 10.73 -3.78 1.18
N ALA A 92 11.78 -2.97 1.38
CA ALA A 92 11.67 -1.66 2.03
C ALA A 92 11.13 -0.61 1.06
N ALA A 93 11.54 -0.64 -0.21
CA ALA A 93 11.02 0.28 -1.24
C ALA A 93 9.50 0.12 -1.41
N PHE A 94 9.00 -1.12 -1.46
CA PHE A 94 7.56 -1.39 -1.52
C PHE A 94 6.84 -1.08 -0.20
N LEU A 95 7.47 -1.29 0.96
CA LEU A 95 6.91 -0.80 2.22
C LEU A 95 6.60 0.71 2.16
N PHE A 96 7.50 1.51 1.60
CA PHE A 96 7.30 2.96 1.50
C PHE A 96 6.35 3.35 0.36
N TYR A 97 6.39 2.64 -0.76
CA TYR A 97 5.64 3.03 -1.96
C TYR A 97 4.21 2.48 -2.01
N ARG A 98 3.86 1.49 -1.17
CA ARG A 98 2.49 0.92 -1.07
C ARG A 98 1.38 1.97 -0.92
N PRO A 99 1.50 3.00 -0.05
CA PRO A 99 0.50 4.08 0.02
C PRO A 99 0.37 4.88 -1.28
N VAL A 100 1.46 5.05 -2.03
CA VAL A 100 1.48 5.76 -3.32
C VAL A 100 0.79 4.94 -4.40
N LEU A 101 1.01 3.62 -4.44
CA LEU A 101 0.34 2.72 -5.41
C LEU A 101 -1.20 2.80 -5.33
N ARG A 102 -1.76 3.14 -4.17
CA ARG A 102 -3.22 3.28 -3.96
C ARG A 102 -3.82 4.55 -4.58
N LEU A 103 -2.98 5.47 -5.03
CA LEU A 103 -3.40 6.71 -5.67
C LEU A 103 -3.55 6.60 -7.19
N PHE A 104 -3.15 5.46 -7.77
CA PHE A 104 -3.33 5.20 -9.20
C PHE A 104 -4.81 4.93 -9.51
N LYS A 105 -5.34 5.66 -10.50
CA LYS A 105 -6.71 5.55 -10.97
C LYS A 105 -6.77 5.55 -12.51
N PRO A 106 -7.75 4.86 -13.12
CA PRO A 106 -8.02 4.95 -14.56
C PRO A 106 -8.69 6.29 -14.87
N SER A 107 -7.98 7.21 -15.53
CA SER A 107 -8.47 8.57 -15.81
C SER A 107 -8.89 9.37 -14.56
N ALA A 108 -8.97 10.70 -14.66
CA ALA A 108 -9.20 11.57 -13.50
C ALA A 108 -10.58 11.39 -12.82
N ASP A 109 -11.55 10.79 -13.53
CA ASP A 109 -12.97 10.75 -13.11
C ASP A 109 -13.51 9.35 -12.74
N SER A 110 -12.69 8.29 -12.76
CA SER A 110 -13.17 6.95 -12.37
C SER A 110 -13.18 6.76 -10.84
N PRO A 111 -14.27 6.24 -10.26
CA PRO A 111 -14.31 5.90 -8.84
C PRO A 111 -13.48 4.64 -8.50
N VAL A 112 -13.03 3.89 -9.52
CA VAL A 112 -12.31 2.63 -9.35
C VAL A 112 -10.82 2.92 -9.20
N ALA A 113 -10.23 2.61 -8.05
CA ALA A 113 -8.80 2.78 -7.80
C ALA A 113 -8.09 1.42 -7.73
N TRP A 114 -6.79 1.42 -8.01
CA TRP A 114 -5.93 0.30 -7.66
C TRP A 114 -6.10 -0.04 -6.16
N PRO A 115 -6.21 -1.34 -5.78
CA PRO A 115 -6.05 -2.55 -6.58
C PRO A 115 -7.35 -3.14 -7.13
N ALA A 116 -8.50 -2.54 -6.79
CA ALA A 116 -9.83 -3.07 -7.06
C ALA A 116 -10.33 -2.73 -8.46
N LEU A 117 -9.43 -2.67 -9.45
CA LEU A 117 -9.71 -2.49 -10.87
C LEU A 117 -10.51 -3.68 -11.40
N ALA A 118 -11.79 -3.74 -11.02
CA ALA A 118 -12.79 -4.48 -11.75
C ALA A 118 -13.00 -3.70 -13.03
N ALA A 119 -12.50 -4.22 -14.15
CA ALA A 119 -13.12 -3.92 -15.42
C ALA A 119 -14.62 -4.20 -15.26
N ALA A 120 -15.47 -3.29 -15.71
CA ALA A 120 -16.90 -3.36 -15.54
C ALA A 120 -17.43 -4.72 -16.01
N ASP A 121 -17.75 -5.61 -15.07
CA ASP A 121 -18.67 -6.71 -15.36
C ASP A 121 -20.02 -6.03 -15.58
N GLY A 122 -20.48 -6.05 -16.82
CA GLY A 122 -21.77 -5.53 -17.24
C GLY A 122 -22.86 -5.99 -16.29
N ALA A 123 -23.68 -5.02 -15.86
CA ALA A 123 -24.92 -5.30 -15.18
C ALA A 123 -25.72 -6.35 -15.95
N ALA A 124 -26.30 -7.29 -15.21
CA ALA A 124 -27.15 -8.37 -15.70
C ALA A 124 -28.15 -7.90 -16.77
N GLY A 125 -28.07 -8.53 -17.96
CA GLY A 125 -29.06 -8.44 -19.03
C GLY A 125 -28.73 -9.52 -20.06
N GLY A 126 -29.60 -10.53 -20.17
CA GLY A 126 -29.31 -11.78 -20.90
C GLY A 126 -29.29 -11.68 -22.43
N GLY A 127 -28.99 -12.84 -23.04
CA GLY A 127 -29.04 -13.07 -24.49
C GLY A 127 -27.65 -13.06 -25.12
N GLY A 128 -27.18 -14.24 -25.56
CA GLY A 128 -25.86 -14.44 -26.14
C GLY A 128 -25.66 -13.81 -27.52
N VAL A 129 -24.39 -13.70 -27.92
CA VAL A 129 -23.77 -14.14 -29.19
C VAL A 129 -22.26 -14.06 -28.95
N GLU A 130 -21.54 -15.12 -29.33
CA GLU A 130 -20.08 -15.15 -29.39
C GLU A 130 -19.58 -14.07 -30.35
N GLU A 131 -18.84 -13.09 -29.85
CA GLU A 131 -17.93 -12.28 -30.65
C GLU A 131 -16.55 -12.38 -30.04
N GLU A 132 -15.65 -13.05 -30.77
CA GLU A 132 -14.21 -12.96 -30.62
C GLU A 132 -13.78 -11.50 -30.84
N ARG A 133 -13.91 -10.66 -29.82
CA ARG A 133 -13.26 -9.36 -29.79
C ARG A 133 -11.80 -9.59 -29.48
N GLN A 134 -10.98 -9.25 -30.46
CA GLN A 134 -9.54 -9.06 -30.39
C GLN A 134 -9.17 -8.46 -29.01
N GLN A 135 -8.57 -9.28 -28.15
CA GLN A 135 -7.95 -8.86 -26.90
C GLN A 135 -6.65 -8.13 -27.23
N GLN A 136 -6.76 -6.98 -27.90
CA GLN A 136 -5.70 -5.98 -27.90
C GLN A 136 -5.75 -5.26 -26.57
N GLU A 137 -4.65 -5.42 -25.84
CA GLU A 137 -4.27 -4.83 -24.57
C GLU A 137 -4.94 -3.47 -24.27
N GLU A 138 -6.04 -3.50 -23.52
CA GLU A 138 -6.36 -2.43 -22.59
C GLU A 138 -5.30 -2.47 -21.47
N GLU A 139 -4.09 -2.04 -21.81
CA GLU A 139 -3.00 -1.82 -20.88
C GLU A 139 -3.41 -0.66 -19.99
N GLU A 140 -3.94 -1.01 -18.80
CA GLU A 140 -4.47 -0.14 -17.75
C GLU A 140 -3.77 1.24 -17.74
N ASP A 141 -4.35 2.25 -18.41
CA ASP A 141 -3.85 3.63 -18.40
C ASP A 141 -4.19 4.29 -17.06
N LEU A 142 -3.52 3.80 -16.00
CA LEU A 142 -3.63 4.35 -14.67
C LEU A 142 -2.60 5.44 -14.51
N VAL A 143 -3.05 6.57 -13.99
CA VAL A 143 -2.19 7.72 -13.72
C VAL A 143 -2.16 7.98 -12.22
N LEU A 144 -0.99 8.37 -11.72
CA LEU A 144 -0.83 8.78 -10.33
C LEU A 144 -1.56 10.11 -10.08
N CYS A 145 -2.65 10.08 -9.31
CA CYS A 145 -3.41 11.28 -8.96
C CYS A 145 -2.84 11.98 -7.72
N LEU A 146 -2.11 13.09 -7.92
CA LEU A 146 -1.61 13.93 -6.80
C LEU A 146 -2.56 15.09 -6.42
N GLY A 147 -3.53 15.41 -7.30
CA GLY A 147 -4.48 16.51 -7.12
C GLY A 147 -3.85 17.90 -7.25
N ASP A 148 -4.66 18.93 -7.48
CA ASP A 148 -4.23 20.34 -7.66
C ASP A 148 -3.64 20.99 -6.39
N ALA A 149 -3.49 20.23 -5.30
CA ALA A 149 -2.86 20.69 -4.06
C ALA A 149 -1.36 21.03 -4.22
N ALA A 150 -0.77 20.72 -5.39
CA ALA A 150 0.54 21.22 -5.80
C ALA A 150 0.57 22.75 -6.00
N GLY A 151 -0.58 23.42 -6.05
CA GLY A 151 -0.69 24.86 -6.30
C GLY A 151 -0.44 25.80 -5.11
N SER A 152 -0.26 25.31 -3.86
CA SER A 152 0.03 26.23 -2.72
C SER A 152 1.02 25.72 -1.66
N ALA A 153 1.53 24.50 -1.79
CA ALA A 153 2.75 24.09 -1.09
C ALA A 153 3.91 24.31 -2.06
N GLY A 154 4.70 25.37 -1.83
CA GLY A 154 5.79 25.77 -2.71
C GLY A 154 6.64 24.58 -3.15
N SER A 155 6.93 24.52 -4.44
CA SER A 155 7.90 23.64 -5.11
C SER A 155 8.92 23.00 -4.16
N VAL A 156 8.60 21.81 -3.66
CA VAL A 156 9.51 20.96 -2.86
C VAL A 156 9.80 19.62 -3.55
N ALA A 157 9.49 19.51 -4.84
CA ALA A 157 10.18 18.57 -5.73
C ALA A 157 11.71 18.80 -5.77
N ALA A 158 12.18 19.95 -5.26
CA ALA A 158 13.59 20.26 -5.10
C ALA A 158 14.31 19.50 -3.95
N ALA A 159 13.62 18.84 -3.02
CA ALA A 159 14.30 18.25 -1.87
C ALA A 159 14.96 16.87 -2.12
N ALA A 160 14.78 16.29 -3.31
CA ALA A 160 15.59 15.17 -3.80
C ALA A 160 16.79 15.62 -4.67
N SER A 161 17.02 16.94 -4.81
CA SER A 161 18.09 17.50 -5.65
C SER A 161 19.42 17.73 -4.93
N ALA A 162 19.58 17.31 -3.67
CA ALA A 162 20.90 17.30 -3.04
C ALA A 162 21.66 16.02 -3.43
N GLY A 163 22.33 16.08 -4.58
CA GLY A 163 23.46 15.21 -4.93
C GLY A 163 23.17 14.04 -5.88
N VAL A 164 23.62 14.22 -7.12
CA VAL A 164 23.92 13.22 -8.17
C VAL A 164 22.72 12.64 -8.94
N GLY A 165 22.47 13.23 -10.12
CA GLY A 165 21.95 12.55 -11.33
C GLY A 165 20.45 12.54 -11.56
N GLY A 166 19.99 13.32 -12.55
CA GLY A 166 18.72 13.14 -13.28
C GLY A 166 17.66 14.22 -13.02
N ALA A 167 17.52 15.16 -13.96
CA ALA A 167 16.60 16.29 -13.93
C ALA A 167 15.27 16.06 -14.69
N ASP A 168 14.94 14.82 -15.06
CA ASP A 168 13.97 14.55 -16.14
C ASP A 168 12.53 14.20 -15.74
N THR A 169 12.17 14.14 -14.45
CA THR A 169 10.83 13.62 -14.07
C THR A 169 9.88 14.61 -13.42
N ALA A 170 10.22 15.90 -13.36
CA ALA A 170 9.44 16.85 -12.55
C ALA A 170 8.10 17.31 -13.16
N ASP A 171 7.84 17.11 -14.46
CA ASP A 171 6.69 17.75 -15.14
C ASP A 171 5.76 16.78 -15.91
N ARG A 172 6.05 15.47 -15.90
CA ARG A 172 5.20 14.46 -16.57
C ARG A 172 4.39 13.66 -15.54
N PRO A 173 3.08 13.43 -15.76
CA PRO A 173 2.32 12.49 -14.94
C PRO A 173 2.95 11.09 -14.98
N VAL A 174 3.04 10.44 -13.82
CA VAL A 174 3.53 9.06 -13.72
C VAL A 174 2.39 8.11 -14.10
N HIS A 175 2.61 7.31 -15.14
CA HIS A 175 1.70 6.27 -15.58
C HIS A 175 2.08 4.92 -14.95
N TRP A 176 1.13 3.99 -14.89
CA TRP A 176 1.37 2.63 -14.42
C TRP A 176 2.45 1.91 -15.20
N ARG A 177 2.54 2.16 -16.51
CA ARG A 177 3.58 1.60 -17.38
C ARG A 177 4.99 1.97 -16.92
N ASP A 178 5.17 3.21 -16.46
CA ASP A 178 6.45 3.66 -15.91
C ASP A 178 6.81 2.84 -14.66
N VAL A 179 5.83 2.60 -13.78
CA VAL A 179 6.03 1.78 -12.57
C VAL A 179 6.37 0.33 -12.93
N VAL A 180 5.73 -0.23 -13.95
CA VAL A 180 6.01 -1.57 -14.49
C VAL A 180 7.42 -1.66 -15.05
N GLU A 181 7.90 -0.61 -15.72
CA GLU A 181 9.28 -0.53 -16.20
C GLU A 181 10.28 -0.43 -15.05
N TRP A 182 10.00 0.41 -14.05
CA TRP A 182 10.90 0.65 -12.92
C TRP A 182 11.18 -0.59 -12.09
N VAL A 183 10.19 -1.49 -11.93
CA VAL A 183 10.40 -2.72 -11.17
C VAL A 183 11.25 -3.74 -11.90
N GLN A 184 11.39 -3.66 -13.23
CA GLN A 184 12.18 -4.63 -14.00
C GLN A 184 13.65 -4.65 -13.60
N GLY A 185 14.16 -3.51 -13.10
CA GLY A 185 15.53 -3.38 -12.59
C GLY A 185 15.73 -3.77 -11.12
N MET A 186 14.70 -4.26 -10.42
CA MET A 186 14.82 -4.65 -9.00
C MET A 186 15.35 -6.07 -8.79
N PRO A 187 14.69 -7.13 -9.27
CA PRO A 187 15.24 -8.48 -9.21
C PRO A 187 16.21 -8.74 -10.37
N PRO A 188 17.07 -9.77 -10.27
CA PRO A 188 17.93 -10.20 -11.37
C PRO A 188 17.11 -10.59 -12.61
N ALA A 189 17.64 -10.35 -13.81
CA ALA A 189 16.95 -10.65 -15.07
C ALA A 189 16.48 -12.12 -15.19
N ALA A 190 17.18 -13.06 -14.54
CA ALA A 190 16.79 -14.46 -14.48
C ALA A 190 15.46 -14.72 -13.74
N ALA A 191 15.10 -13.86 -12.77
CA ALA A 191 13.85 -13.97 -12.02
C ALA A 191 12.62 -13.76 -12.91
N TRP A 192 12.74 -12.91 -13.95
CA TRP A 192 11.67 -12.65 -14.92
C TRP A 192 11.34 -13.84 -15.83
N ARG A 193 12.14 -14.92 -15.78
CA ARG A 193 11.79 -16.19 -16.44
C ARG A 193 10.69 -16.95 -15.71
N GLY A 194 10.47 -16.65 -14.42
CA GLY A 194 9.46 -17.30 -13.59
C GLY A 194 8.41 -16.33 -13.01
N LEU A 195 8.54 -15.03 -13.25
CA LEU A 195 7.65 -13.99 -12.75
C LEU A 195 7.35 -12.99 -13.86
N SER A 196 6.15 -12.41 -13.86
CA SER A 196 5.82 -11.28 -14.72
C SER A 196 5.88 -9.96 -13.93
N PRO A 197 6.38 -8.84 -14.52
CA PRO A 197 6.42 -7.55 -13.84
C PRO A 197 5.05 -7.06 -13.31
N PRO A 198 3.92 -7.21 -14.03
CA PRO A 198 2.61 -6.85 -13.50
C PRO A 198 2.20 -7.66 -12.27
N PHE A 199 2.51 -8.96 -12.24
CA PHE A 199 2.25 -9.80 -11.06
C PHE A 199 3.13 -9.43 -9.88
N TYR A 200 4.40 -9.15 -10.13
CA TYR A 200 5.33 -8.69 -9.11
C TYR A 200 4.81 -7.41 -8.44
N LEU A 201 4.39 -6.43 -9.24
CA LEU A 201 3.76 -5.20 -8.73
C LEU A 201 2.46 -5.46 -7.99
N LEU A 202 1.60 -6.35 -8.52
CA LEU A 202 0.37 -6.72 -7.84
C LEU A 202 0.66 -7.31 -6.46
N PHE A 203 1.55 -8.30 -6.41
CA PHE A 203 1.94 -8.95 -5.17
C PHE A 203 2.44 -7.92 -4.16
N TRP A 204 3.37 -7.06 -4.53
CA TRP A 204 3.95 -6.08 -3.59
C TRP A 204 3.02 -4.90 -3.24
N GLY A 205 2.10 -4.55 -4.14
CA GLY A 205 1.17 -3.44 -3.94
C GLY A 205 -0.06 -3.76 -3.09
N LEU A 206 -0.51 -5.02 -3.07
CA LEU A 206 -1.62 -5.47 -2.24
C LEU A 206 -1.24 -5.50 -0.75
N THR A 207 -2.23 -5.29 0.13
CA THR A 207 -2.07 -5.43 1.59
C THR A 207 -3.00 -6.50 2.16
N LEU A 208 -2.82 -6.85 3.45
CA LEU A 208 -3.65 -7.86 4.10
C LEU A 208 -5.16 -7.55 4.03
N SER A 209 -5.53 -6.27 4.19
CA SER A 209 -6.92 -5.82 4.08
C SER A 209 -7.58 -6.10 2.71
N ASP A 210 -6.76 -6.30 1.67
CA ASP A 210 -7.21 -6.53 0.29
C ASP A 210 -7.50 -8.01 0.04
N LEU A 211 -6.92 -8.91 0.84
CA LEU A 211 -7.08 -10.36 0.71
C LEU A 211 -7.98 -10.96 1.78
N HIS A 212 -8.04 -10.33 2.97
CA HIS A 212 -8.74 -10.89 4.11
C HIS A 212 -9.67 -9.86 4.77
N VAL A 213 -10.91 -10.30 5.02
CA VAL A 213 -11.91 -9.54 5.78
C VAL A 213 -12.21 -10.28 7.09
N PRO A 214 -11.92 -9.69 8.27
CA PRO A 214 -12.14 -10.33 9.56
C PRO A 214 -13.63 -10.26 9.98
N ARG A 215 -14.52 -10.91 9.22
CA ARG A 215 -16.00 -10.83 9.38
C ARG A 215 -16.46 -11.07 10.82
N GLN A 216 -15.93 -12.11 11.46
CA GLN A 216 -16.27 -12.47 12.84
C GLN A 216 -15.98 -11.34 13.84
N ARG A 217 -14.90 -10.56 13.65
CA ARG A 217 -14.56 -9.44 14.55
C ARG A 217 -15.54 -8.27 14.38
N TYR A 218 -15.93 -7.96 13.15
CA TYR A 218 -16.96 -6.96 12.88
C TYR A 218 -18.31 -7.38 13.46
N GLU A 219 -18.72 -8.64 13.24
CA GLU A 219 -19.96 -9.18 13.76
C GLU A 219 -20.02 -9.14 15.29
N ALA A 220 -18.95 -9.55 15.97
CA ALA A 220 -18.85 -9.50 17.43
C ALA A 220 -18.93 -8.06 17.96
N GLU A 221 -18.21 -7.12 17.36
CA GLU A 221 -18.24 -5.72 17.80
C GLU A 221 -19.60 -5.08 17.51
N MET A 222 -20.21 -5.33 16.35
CA MET A 222 -21.57 -4.87 16.04
C MET A 222 -22.60 -5.47 17.00
N ALA A 223 -22.47 -6.75 17.38
CA ALA A 223 -23.36 -7.37 18.37
C ALA A 223 -23.23 -6.69 19.74
N LYS A 224 -22.01 -6.36 20.17
CA LYS A 224 -21.73 -5.62 21.41
C LYS A 224 -22.35 -4.22 21.39
N GLN A 225 -22.20 -3.48 20.30
CA GLN A 225 -22.81 -2.14 20.16
C GLN A 225 -24.34 -2.20 20.12
N ARG A 226 -24.93 -3.20 19.45
CA ARG A 226 -26.39 -3.44 19.47
C ARG A 226 -26.90 -3.81 20.86
N ALA A 227 -26.16 -4.60 21.63
CA ALA A 227 -26.50 -4.90 23.01
C ALA A 227 -26.46 -3.64 23.89
N LEU A 228 -25.47 -2.77 23.70
CA LEU A 228 -25.39 -1.48 24.39
C LEU A 228 -26.57 -0.54 24.04
N LEU A 229 -27.04 -0.53 22.80
CA LEU A 229 -28.24 0.24 22.43
C LEU A 229 -29.48 -0.25 23.19
N ARG A 230 -29.68 -1.57 23.28
CA ARG A 230 -30.79 -2.16 24.02
C ARG A 230 -30.74 -1.81 25.51
N THR A 231 -29.56 -1.92 26.13
CA THR A 231 -29.44 -1.55 27.55
C THR A 231 -29.72 -0.07 27.79
N LEU A 232 -29.40 0.83 26.84
CA LEU A 232 -29.74 2.25 26.90
C LEU A 232 -31.24 2.53 26.64
N GLU A 233 -31.97 1.60 26.03
CA GLU A 233 -33.43 1.64 25.86
C GLU A 233 -34.16 1.26 27.15
N ASP A 234 -33.63 0.30 27.90
CA ASP A 234 -34.25 -0.26 29.11
C ASP A 234 -34.08 0.62 30.37
N VAL A 235 -33.29 1.71 30.30
CA VAL A 235 -33.08 2.62 31.45
C VAL A 235 -34.31 3.49 31.70
N GLY A 236 -35.00 3.23 32.82
CA GLY A 236 -36.22 3.95 33.24
C GLY A 236 -36.02 5.32 33.91
N ASP A 237 -34.80 5.85 34.03
CA ASP A 237 -34.57 7.18 34.63
C ASP A 237 -35.13 8.30 33.74
N SER A 238 -36.27 8.86 34.15
CA SER A 238 -37.02 9.87 33.41
C SER A 238 -36.60 11.32 33.69
N SER A 239 -35.50 11.54 34.42
CA SER A 239 -34.97 12.90 34.60
C SER A 239 -34.49 13.50 33.26
N GLY A 240 -34.77 14.79 33.03
CA GLY A 240 -34.48 15.45 31.74
C GLY A 240 -33.00 15.41 31.34
N SER A 241 -32.08 15.50 32.31
CA SER A 241 -30.63 15.38 32.09
C SER A 241 -30.22 13.96 31.71
N ALA A 242 -30.81 12.93 32.33
CA ALA A 242 -30.54 11.53 31.99
C ALA A 242 -31.08 11.18 30.60
N ILE A 243 -32.26 11.70 30.23
CA ILE A 243 -32.84 11.53 28.88
C ILE A 243 -31.92 12.12 27.81
N GLN A 244 -31.43 13.35 28.00
CA GLN A 244 -30.51 13.99 27.04
C GLN A 244 -29.19 13.23 26.91
N LYS A 245 -28.60 12.77 28.01
CA LYS A 245 -27.37 11.96 28.00
C LYS A 245 -27.57 10.63 27.27
N ARG A 246 -28.67 9.91 27.53
CA ARG A 246 -28.99 8.66 26.84
C ARG A 246 -29.21 8.87 25.35
N LYS A 247 -29.93 9.92 24.97
CA LYS A 247 -30.14 10.26 23.55
C LYS A 247 -28.80 10.47 22.83
N LYS A 248 -27.91 11.29 23.39
CA LYS A 248 -26.58 11.54 22.84
C LYS A 248 -25.73 10.27 22.73
N GLU A 249 -25.79 9.41 23.74
CA GLU A 249 -25.04 8.15 23.73
C GLU A 249 -25.60 7.16 22.70
N LYS A 250 -26.93 7.07 22.54
CA LYS A 250 -27.55 6.26 21.48
C LYS A 250 -27.14 6.75 20.09
N GLU A 251 -27.14 8.05 19.85
CA GLU A 251 -26.66 8.64 18.59
C GLU A 251 -25.19 8.26 18.34
N ARG A 252 -24.32 8.38 19.34
CA ARG A 252 -22.91 7.98 19.25
C ARG A 252 -22.73 6.49 18.91
N VAL A 253 -23.48 5.61 19.57
CA VAL A 253 -23.40 4.15 19.32
C VAL A 253 -23.95 3.81 17.94
N GLN A 254 -25.03 4.45 17.51
CA GLN A 254 -25.59 4.27 16.17
C GLN A 254 -24.59 4.71 15.10
N GLU A 255 -23.92 5.86 15.26
CA GLU A 255 -22.87 6.30 14.34
C GLU A 255 -21.73 5.27 14.22
N VAL A 256 -21.34 4.64 15.33
CA VAL A 256 -20.31 3.59 15.32
C VAL A 256 -20.80 2.35 14.55
N LEU A 257 -22.06 1.94 14.72
CA LEU A 257 -22.64 0.84 13.95
C LEU A 257 -22.70 1.14 12.45
N ASP A 258 -23.09 2.35 12.07
CA ASP A 258 -23.17 2.77 10.67
C ASP A 258 -21.76 2.83 10.05
N LYS A 259 -20.76 3.30 10.81
CA LYS A 259 -19.34 3.26 10.39
C LYS A 259 -18.83 1.83 10.21
N LEU A 260 -19.03 0.94 11.19
CA LEU A 260 -18.57 -0.46 11.12
C LEU A 260 -19.23 -1.24 9.98
N SER A 261 -20.53 -1.05 9.76
CA SER A 261 -21.26 -1.73 8.69
C SER A 261 -20.85 -1.24 7.31
N SER A 262 -20.69 0.08 7.12
CA SER A 262 -20.21 0.65 5.86
C SER A 262 -18.75 0.28 5.57
N GLU A 263 -17.88 0.23 6.58
CA GLU A 263 -16.50 -0.24 6.45
C GLU A 263 -16.44 -1.71 6.06
N LEU A 264 -17.21 -2.58 6.74
CA LEU A 264 -17.29 -4.00 6.41
C LEU A 264 -17.73 -4.23 4.97
N ALA A 265 -18.80 -3.57 4.53
CA ALA A 265 -19.30 -3.68 3.16
C ALA A 265 -18.25 -3.22 2.13
N ARG A 266 -17.56 -2.11 2.40
CA ARG A 266 -16.49 -1.58 1.53
C ARG A 266 -15.31 -2.55 1.44
N GLN A 267 -14.88 -3.11 2.57
CA GLN A 267 -13.76 -4.05 2.61
C GLN A 267 -14.11 -5.38 1.92
N GLN A 268 -15.35 -5.86 2.07
CA GLN A 268 -15.85 -7.05 1.36
C GLN A 268 -15.84 -6.85 -0.15
N ALA A 269 -16.46 -5.77 -0.64
CA ALA A 269 -16.51 -5.47 -2.06
C ALA A 269 -15.10 -5.34 -2.67
N ARG A 270 -14.17 -4.71 -1.93
CA ARG A 270 -12.77 -4.60 -2.33
C ARG A 270 -12.08 -5.95 -2.41
N ALA A 271 -12.20 -6.78 -1.39
CA ALA A 271 -11.57 -8.10 -1.35
C ALA A 271 -12.12 -9.02 -2.47
N GLU A 272 -13.42 -8.97 -2.72
CA GLU A 272 -14.07 -9.71 -3.81
C GLU A 272 -13.59 -9.23 -5.19
N ALA A 273 -13.42 -7.92 -5.39
CA ALA A 273 -12.86 -7.38 -6.63
C ALA A 273 -11.41 -7.84 -6.87
N VAL A 274 -10.57 -7.80 -5.83
CA VAL A 274 -9.18 -8.28 -5.90
C VAL A 274 -9.13 -9.77 -6.19
N GLN A 275 -9.93 -10.59 -5.50
CA GLN A 275 -10.01 -12.03 -5.74
C GLN A 275 -10.47 -12.36 -7.17
N ARG A 276 -11.49 -11.67 -7.69
CA ARG A 276 -11.93 -11.82 -9.09
C ARG A 276 -10.80 -11.54 -10.07
N ARG A 277 -10.06 -10.44 -9.87
CA ARG A 277 -8.90 -10.07 -10.69
C ARG A 277 -7.81 -11.15 -10.63
N LEU A 278 -7.48 -11.62 -9.43
CA LEU A 278 -6.47 -12.66 -9.23
C LEU A 278 -6.83 -13.95 -10.00
N VAL A 279 -8.10 -14.37 -9.94
CA VAL A 279 -8.57 -15.57 -10.65
C VAL A 279 -8.56 -15.37 -12.16
N ARG A 280 -8.97 -14.20 -12.64
CA ARG A 280 -9.01 -13.86 -14.08
C ARG A 280 -7.61 -13.86 -14.69
N ASP A 281 -6.66 -13.20 -14.05
CA ASP A 281 -5.36 -12.88 -14.66
C ASP A 281 -4.25 -13.91 -14.31
N ARG A 282 -4.52 -14.89 -13.44
CA ARG A 282 -3.54 -15.89 -12.98
C ARG A 282 -2.77 -16.58 -14.11
N THR A 283 -3.44 -16.90 -15.21
CA THR A 283 -2.85 -17.63 -16.35
C THR A 283 -1.91 -16.73 -17.15
N ARG A 284 -2.23 -15.43 -17.28
CA ARG A 284 -1.39 -14.42 -17.92
C ARG A 284 -0.13 -14.15 -17.11
N TRP A 285 -0.26 -14.10 -15.79
CA TRP A 285 0.87 -13.76 -14.91
C TRP A 285 1.91 -14.85 -14.73
N LEU A 286 1.46 -16.11 -14.77
CA LEU A 286 2.26 -17.29 -14.48
C LEU A 286 2.53 -18.11 -15.76
N SER A 287 2.30 -17.55 -16.94
CA SER A 287 2.23 -18.25 -18.24
C SER A 287 3.31 -19.32 -18.41
N PRO A 288 2.96 -20.61 -18.23
CA PRO A 288 3.88 -21.74 -18.41
C PRO A 288 4.10 -22.09 -19.89
N GLY A 289 3.28 -21.53 -20.79
CA GLY A 289 3.22 -21.94 -22.20
C GLY A 289 4.34 -21.38 -23.09
N ALA A 290 5.11 -20.39 -22.63
CA ALA A 290 6.16 -19.75 -23.42
C ALA A 290 7.59 -20.14 -23.00
N VAL A 291 7.77 -20.82 -21.87
CA VAL A 291 9.11 -21.07 -21.29
C VAL A 291 9.25 -22.54 -20.86
N PRO A 292 10.33 -23.24 -21.25
CA PRO A 292 10.64 -24.62 -20.81
C PRO A 292 10.79 -24.84 -19.29
N ASP A 293 10.70 -23.77 -18.48
CA ASP A 293 11.19 -23.71 -17.10
C ASP A 293 10.07 -23.40 -16.08
N SER A 294 8.87 -23.97 -16.24
CA SER A 294 7.76 -23.82 -15.27
C SER A 294 8.16 -24.16 -13.81
N TRP A 295 9.10 -25.09 -13.65
CA TRP A 295 9.69 -25.46 -12.35
C TRP A 295 10.40 -24.31 -11.62
N ARG A 296 10.82 -23.25 -12.34
CA ARG A 296 11.47 -22.06 -11.76
C ARG A 296 10.50 -21.06 -11.14
N ILE A 297 9.20 -21.11 -11.49
CA ILE A 297 8.20 -20.14 -11.04
C ILE A 297 8.13 -20.11 -9.51
N VAL A 298 7.98 -21.28 -8.88
CA VAL A 298 7.82 -21.38 -7.41
C VAL A 298 9.07 -20.90 -6.66
N PRO A 299 10.30 -21.39 -6.96
CA PRO A 299 11.51 -20.86 -6.32
C PRO A 299 11.71 -19.36 -6.52
N CYS A 300 11.45 -18.83 -7.72
CA CYS A 300 11.58 -17.40 -8.00
C CYS A 300 10.58 -16.59 -7.17
N PHE A 301 9.31 -17.03 -7.11
CA PHE A 301 8.28 -16.38 -6.33
C PHE A 301 8.60 -16.39 -4.83
N LEU A 302 9.04 -17.54 -4.30
CA LEU A 302 9.43 -17.64 -2.89
C LEU A 302 10.61 -16.72 -2.57
N HIS A 303 11.65 -16.75 -3.38
CA HIS A 303 12.89 -16.03 -3.12
C HIS A 303 12.77 -14.50 -3.33
N HIS A 304 12.06 -14.05 -4.36
CA HIS A 304 11.98 -12.63 -4.72
C HIS A 304 10.71 -11.91 -4.22
N CYS A 305 9.70 -12.64 -3.75
CA CYS A 305 8.44 -12.07 -3.28
C CYS A 305 8.12 -12.50 -1.84
N VAL A 306 7.87 -13.79 -1.62
CA VAL A 306 7.27 -14.29 -0.36
C VAL A 306 8.23 -14.14 0.82
N ILE A 307 9.45 -14.66 0.74
CA ILE A 307 10.40 -14.66 1.86
C ILE A 307 10.80 -13.23 2.25
N PRO A 308 11.22 -12.34 1.32
CA PRO A 308 11.62 -10.99 1.69
C PRO A 308 10.46 -10.20 2.31
N ARG A 309 9.23 -10.42 1.83
CA ARG A 309 8.04 -9.76 2.37
C ARG A 309 7.65 -10.30 3.75
N ALA A 310 7.61 -11.62 3.93
CA ALA A 310 7.21 -12.23 5.19
C ALA A 310 8.14 -11.84 6.35
N LEU A 311 9.41 -11.57 6.08
CA LEU A 311 10.39 -11.12 7.07
C LEU A 311 10.27 -9.62 7.42
N MET A 312 9.44 -8.85 6.71
CA MET A 312 9.27 -7.42 6.98
C MET A 312 8.40 -7.13 8.20
N SER A 313 7.27 -7.80 8.36
CA SER A 313 6.40 -7.56 9.49
C SER A 313 5.47 -8.75 9.75
N PRO A 314 4.92 -8.89 10.97
CA PRO A 314 3.91 -9.91 11.23
C PRO A 314 2.68 -9.79 10.32
N GLU A 315 2.28 -8.56 9.97
CA GLU A 315 1.18 -8.33 9.03
C GLU A 315 1.52 -8.83 7.63
N ASP A 316 2.75 -8.56 7.15
CA ASP A 316 3.22 -9.02 5.85
C ASP A 316 3.39 -10.55 5.81
N ALA A 317 3.79 -11.19 6.91
CA ALA A 317 3.84 -12.65 7.01
C ALA A 317 2.43 -13.27 6.86
N VAL A 318 1.42 -12.69 7.53
CA VAL A 318 0.03 -13.14 7.40
C VAL A 318 -0.49 -12.87 5.99
N TYR A 319 -0.14 -11.74 5.38
CA TYR A 319 -0.46 -11.47 3.98
C TYR A 319 0.11 -12.55 3.05
N CYS A 320 1.39 -12.91 3.22
CA CYS A 320 2.04 -13.94 2.42
C CYS A 320 1.42 -15.34 2.58
N ALA A 321 0.80 -15.61 3.73
CA ALA A 321 0.11 -16.87 4.00
C ALA A 321 -1.31 -16.94 3.43
N LYS A 322 -1.90 -15.80 3.05
CA LYS A 322 -3.26 -15.70 2.49
C LYS A 322 -3.23 -15.75 0.97
#